data_AF-A0AAD7DF82-F1
#
_entry.id   AF-A0AAD7DF82-F1
#
_cell.length_a   1.000
_cell.length_b   1.000
_cell.length_c   1.000
_cell.angle_alpha   90.00
_cell.angle_beta   90.00
_cell.angle_gamma   90.00
#
_symmetry.space_group_name_H-M   'P 1'
#
loop_
_entity.id
_entity.type
_entity.pdbx_description
1 polymer ?
#
loop_
_entity_poly.entity_id
_entity_poly.type
_entity_poly.pdbx_seq_one_letter_code
_entity_poly.pdbx_strand_id
1 'polypeptide(L)'
;MTTKFIPSLLVPNLSAKSNSKTPHVLIPPGSTETLPAREVFHEVQAAIRPLMAHVETREQVADLIHSLNSIRQENDETRYRETIHDPPVVHHKGRPRTQRLTGALEGRPSGGGGTQTKKRRMEDSENIELNGITHKKSCRRCGLCGKEGYNRATCPLQSL
;
A
#
# COMPACT_ATOMS: atom_id res chain seq x y z
N MET A 1 -64.69 -16.67 9.97
CA MET A 1 -63.43 -16.00 10.35
C MET A 1 -62.46 -17.08 10.82
N THR A 2 -61.61 -17.58 9.93
CA THR A 2 -60.73 -18.73 10.17
C THR A 2 -59.28 -18.26 10.25
N THR A 3 -58.77 -18.08 11.47
CA THR A 3 -57.36 -17.76 11.71
C THR A 3 -56.53 -19.03 11.58
N LYS A 4 -55.76 -19.15 10.49
CA LYS A 4 -54.80 -20.24 10.30
C LYS A 4 -53.55 -19.94 11.14
N PHE A 5 -53.35 -20.78 12.15
CA PHE A 5 -52.15 -20.87 12.98
C PHE A 5 -50.99 -21.40 12.11
N ILE A 6 -49.91 -20.64 11.97
CA ILE A 6 -48.69 -21.08 11.28
C ILE A 6 -47.77 -21.69 12.34
N PRO A 7 -47.41 -22.99 12.26
CA PRO A 7 -46.43 -23.56 13.18
C PRO A 7 -45.03 -23.11 12.77
N SER A 8 -44.34 -22.53 13.75
CA SER A 8 -42.93 -22.20 13.73
C SER A 8 -42.11 -23.46 13.49
N LEU A 9 -41.48 -23.57 12.32
CA LEU A 9 -40.56 -24.66 12.03
C LEU A 9 -39.22 -24.36 12.71
N LEU A 10 -39.00 -25.10 13.80
CA LEU A 10 -37.71 -25.30 14.44
C LEU A 10 -36.66 -25.66 13.37
N VAL A 11 -35.63 -24.82 13.27
CA VAL A 11 -34.38 -25.16 12.58
C VAL A 11 -33.64 -26.20 13.42
N PRO A 12 -33.33 -27.40 12.90
CA PRO A 12 -32.46 -28.33 13.60
C PRO A 12 -31.03 -27.77 13.65
N ASN A 13 -30.57 -27.55 14.88
CA ASN A 13 -29.19 -27.19 15.20
C ASN A 13 -28.29 -28.40 14.89
N LEU A 14 -27.70 -28.42 13.69
CA LEU A 14 -26.68 -29.38 13.28
C LEU A 14 -25.38 -29.07 14.03
N SER A 15 -25.32 -29.52 15.29
CA SER A 15 -24.10 -29.66 16.06
C SER A 15 -23.22 -30.75 15.44
N ALA A 16 -22.55 -30.42 14.35
CA ALA A 16 -21.46 -31.22 13.82
C ALA A 16 -20.27 -31.15 14.79
N LYS A 17 -20.06 -32.23 15.54
CA LYS A 17 -18.82 -32.45 16.31
C LYS A 17 -17.67 -32.60 15.31
N SER A 18 -16.98 -31.52 14.98
CA SER A 18 -15.66 -31.60 14.35
C SER A 18 -14.65 -32.07 15.40
N ASN A 19 -14.32 -33.36 15.38
CA ASN A 19 -13.11 -33.89 16.00
C ASN A 19 -11.91 -33.41 15.18
N SER A 20 -11.55 -32.13 15.27
CA SER A 20 -10.23 -31.67 14.87
C SER A 20 -9.39 -31.51 16.12
N LYS A 21 -8.61 -32.56 16.42
CA LYS A 21 -7.44 -32.49 17.29
C LYS A 21 -6.41 -31.60 16.59
N THR A 22 -6.61 -30.28 16.67
CA THR A 22 -5.63 -29.30 16.23
C THR A 22 -4.55 -29.23 17.31
N PRO A 23 -3.27 -29.51 17.00
CA PRO A 23 -2.21 -28.97 17.82
C PRO A 23 -2.36 -27.45 17.73
N HIS A 24 -2.54 -26.78 18.87
CA HIS A 24 -2.40 -25.33 18.98
C HIS A 24 -0.95 -24.98 18.61
N VAL A 25 -0.70 -24.84 17.31
CA VAL A 25 0.52 -24.22 16.81
C VAL A 25 0.39 -22.75 17.16
N LEU A 26 1.25 -22.28 18.05
CA LEU A 26 1.47 -20.87 18.34
C LEU A 26 1.97 -20.21 17.05
N ILE A 27 1.06 -19.71 16.21
CA ILE A 27 1.43 -18.94 15.02
C ILE A 27 1.91 -17.57 15.53
N PRO A 28 3.17 -17.18 15.27
CA PRO A 28 3.67 -15.86 15.61
C PRO A 28 2.89 -14.79 14.82
N PRO A 29 2.58 -13.62 15.42
CA PRO A 29 1.93 -12.53 14.71
C PRO A 29 2.86 -12.04 13.59
N GLY A 30 2.60 -12.45 12.34
CA GLY A 30 3.36 -11.98 11.18
C GLY A 30 3.49 -12.96 10.01
N SER A 31 3.18 -14.25 10.17
CA SER A 31 3.15 -15.15 9.00
C SER A 31 1.76 -15.16 8.38
N THR A 32 1.57 -14.36 7.32
CA THR A 32 0.39 -14.50 6.46
C THR A 32 0.57 -15.80 5.67
N GLU A 33 -0.09 -16.86 6.10
CA GLU A 33 -0.15 -18.11 5.34
C GLU A 33 -0.95 -17.84 4.06
N THR A 34 -0.29 -17.92 2.91
CA THR A 34 -0.94 -17.78 1.61
C THR A 34 -1.59 -19.10 1.24
N LEU A 35 -2.92 -19.13 1.17
CA LEU A 35 -3.66 -20.30 0.68
C LEU A 35 -3.37 -20.52 -0.81
N PRO A 36 -3.26 -21.78 -1.28
CA PRO A 36 -3.10 -22.07 -2.70
C PRO A 36 -4.37 -21.68 -3.47
N ALA A 37 -4.19 -21.11 -4.66
CA ALA A 37 -5.28 -20.56 -5.46
C ALA A 37 -6.42 -21.56 -5.74
N ARG A 38 -6.08 -22.85 -5.87
CA ARG A 38 -7.06 -23.92 -6.11
C ARG A 38 -8.00 -24.15 -4.93
N GLU A 39 -7.49 -24.08 -3.71
CA GLU A 39 -8.32 -24.24 -2.51
C GLU A 39 -9.26 -23.05 -2.37
N VAL A 40 -8.74 -21.83 -2.53
CA VAL A 40 -9.55 -20.60 -2.52
C VAL A 40 -10.68 -20.68 -3.55
N PHE A 41 -10.38 -21.12 -4.78
CA PHE A 41 -11.40 -21.25 -5.81
C PHE A 41 -12.49 -22.27 -5.45
N HIS A 42 -12.12 -23.46 -5.01
CA HIS A 42 -13.09 -24.50 -4.65
C HIS A 42 -13.93 -24.10 -3.44
N GLU A 43 -13.33 -23.47 -2.44
CA GLU A 43 -14.03 -22.98 -1.25
C GLU A 43 -15.02 -21.87 -1.60
N VAL A 44 -14.58 -20.86 -2.36
CA VAL A 44 -15.45 -19.77 -2.83
C VAL A 44 -16.58 -20.31 -3.69
N GLN A 45 -16.30 -21.24 -4.61
CA GLN A 45 -17.32 -21.83 -5.47
C GLN A 45 -18.33 -22.67 -4.67
N ALA A 46 -17.87 -23.42 -3.67
CA ALA A 46 -18.75 -24.17 -2.78
C ALA A 46 -19.64 -23.24 -1.94
N ALA A 47 -19.10 -22.12 -1.46
CA ALA A 47 -19.83 -21.13 -0.67
C ALA A 47 -20.88 -20.36 -1.49
N ILE A 48 -20.60 -20.07 -2.77
CA ILE A 48 -21.52 -19.33 -3.63
C ILE A 48 -22.64 -20.22 -4.19
N ARG A 49 -22.40 -21.53 -4.35
CA ARG A 49 -23.36 -22.46 -4.99
C ARG A 49 -24.78 -22.44 -4.39
N PRO A 50 -25.00 -22.41 -3.06
CA PRO A 50 -26.34 -22.32 -2.48
C PRO A 50 -27.08 -21.02 -2.82
N LEU A 51 -26.34 -19.91 -2.98
CA LEU A 51 -26.91 -18.61 -3.32
C LEU A 51 -27.40 -18.59 -4.78
N MET A 52 -26.70 -19.31 -5.67
CA MET A 52 -27.06 -19.39 -7.09
C MET A 52 -28.28 -20.29 -7.35
N ALA A 53 -28.64 -21.19 -6.43
CA ALA A 53 -29.73 -22.15 -6.64
C ALA A 53 -31.10 -21.49 -6.87
N HIS A 54 -31.27 -20.23 -6.47
CA HIS A 54 -32.53 -19.49 -6.54
C HIS A 54 -32.50 -18.35 -7.57
N VAL A 55 -31.42 -18.23 -8.34
CA VAL A 55 -31.21 -17.13 -9.28
C VAL A 55 -31.49 -17.63 -10.69
N GLU A 56 -32.68 -17.33 -11.17
CA GLU A 56 -33.19 -17.77 -12.47
C GLU A 56 -33.18 -16.63 -13.49
N THR A 57 -33.28 -15.37 -13.04
CA THR A 57 -33.40 -14.21 -13.93
C THR A 57 -32.18 -13.30 -13.87
N ARG A 58 -31.97 -12.53 -14.95
CA ARG A 58 -30.90 -11.53 -15.03
C ARG A 58 -31.07 -10.43 -13.97
N GLU A 59 -32.31 -10.07 -13.66
CA GLU A 59 -32.64 -9.08 -12.63
C GLU A 59 -32.22 -9.57 -11.25
N GLN A 60 -32.52 -10.83 -10.91
CA GLN A 60 -32.10 -11.44 -9.65
C GLN A 60 -30.56 -11.50 -9.51
N VAL A 61 -29.83 -11.74 -10.60
CA VAL A 61 -28.36 -11.66 -10.59
C VAL A 61 -27.90 -10.24 -10.25
N ALA A 62 -28.52 -9.23 -10.86
CA ALA A 62 -28.17 -7.83 -10.62
C ALA A 62 -28.45 -7.41 -9.17
N ASP A 63 -29.59 -7.82 -8.62
CA ASP A 63 -29.98 -7.56 -7.23
C ASP A 63 -29.03 -8.24 -6.24
N LEU A 64 -28.59 -9.47 -6.54
CA LEU A 64 -27.62 -10.18 -5.72
C LEU A 64 -26.25 -9.49 -5.73
N ILE A 65 -25.78 -9.06 -6.90
CA ILE A 65 -24.53 -8.29 -7.02
C ILE A 65 -24.64 -6.98 -6.23
N HIS A 66 -25.77 -6.28 -6.34
CA HIS A 66 -26.01 -5.04 -5.61
C HIS A 66 -25.97 -5.28 -4.09
N SER A 67 -26.64 -6.34 -3.62
CA SER A 67 -26.66 -6.73 -2.21
C SER A 67 -25.26 -7.06 -1.67
N LEU A 68 -24.46 -7.84 -2.42
CA LEU A 68 -23.08 -8.15 -2.03
C LEU A 68 -22.20 -6.91 -1.96
N ASN A 69 -22.33 -5.99 -2.92
CA ASN A 69 -21.59 -4.73 -2.90
C ASN A 69 -21.99 -3.84 -1.72
N SER A 70 -23.29 -3.78 -1.39
CA SER A 70 -23.79 -3.05 -0.21
C SER A 70 -23.18 -3.61 1.08
N ILE A 71 -23.16 -4.93 1.24
CA ILE A 71 -22.57 -5.59 2.42
C ILE A 71 -21.06 -5.30 2.50
N ARG A 72 -20.34 -5.34 1.37
CA ARG A 72 -18.92 -5.00 1.34
C ARG A 72 -18.68 -3.56 1.79
N GLN A 73 -19.47 -2.62 1.28
CA GLN A 73 -19.37 -1.22 1.66
C GLN A 73 -19.61 -1.02 3.16
N GLU A 74 -20.68 -1.62 3.71
CA GLU A 74 -20.98 -1.53 5.14
C GLU A 74 -19.86 -2.13 6.01
N ASN A 75 -19.29 -3.27 5.60
CA ASN A 75 -18.15 -3.88 6.27
C ASN A 75 -16.89 -3.01 6.21
N ASP A 76 -16.64 -2.33 5.10
CA ASP A 76 -15.49 -1.42 4.98
C ASP A 76 -15.70 -0.16 5.83
N GLU A 77 -16.93 0.37 5.89
CA GLU A 77 -17.28 1.49 6.76
C GLU A 77 -17.18 1.15 8.25
N THR A 78 -17.63 -0.03 8.67
CA THR A 78 -17.49 -0.50 10.05
C THR A 78 -16.03 -0.68 10.42
N ARG A 79 -15.22 -1.32 9.55
CA ARG A 79 -13.77 -1.40 9.73
C ARG A 79 -13.14 -0.02 9.86
N TYR A 80 -13.50 0.93 9.01
CA TYR A 80 -12.95 2.29 9.08
C TYR A 80 -13.31 2.97 10.41
N ARG A 81 -14.55 2.81 10.89
CA ARG A 81 -14.98 3.35 12.20
C ARG A 81 -14.25 2.72 13.37
N GLU A 82 -13.99 1.42 13.31
CA GLU A 82 -13.31 0.66 14.38
C GLU A 82 -11.79 0.79 14.35
N THR A 83 -11.22 1.15 13.19
CA THR A 83 -9.77 1.34 13.05
C THR A 83 -9.37 2.69 13.64
N ILE A 84 -8.96 2.71 14.91
CA ILE A 84 -8.27 3.86 15.49
C ILE A 84 -6.98 4.07 14.68
N HIS A 85 -6.98 5.09 13.82
CA HIS A 85 -5.77 5.50 13.12
C HIS A 85 -4.83 6.19 14.10
N ASP A 86 -3.58 5.74 14.13
CA ASP A 86 -2.53 6.49 14.80
C ASP A 86 -2.44 7.88 14.14
N PRO A 87 -2.48 8.97 14.93
CA PRO A 87 -2.33 10.30 14.37
C PRO A 87 -1.02 10.38 13.59
N PRO A 88 -0.97 11.10 12.46
CA PRO A 88 0.23 11.20 11.67
C PRO A 88 1.39 11.69 12.54
N VAL A 89 2.50 10.95 12.54
CA VAL A 89 3.70 11.33 13.31
C VAL A 89 4.22 12.66 12.74
N VAL A 90 4.01 13.75 13.48
CA VAL A 90 4.49 15.08 13.08
C VAL A 90 6.00 15.12 13.27
N HIS A 91 6.75 14.76 12.22
CA HIS A 91 8.17 15.02 12.13
C HIS A 91 8.40 16.52 11.99
N HIS A 92 8.60 17.20 13.12
CA HIS A 92 9.10 18.56 13.10
C HIS A 92 10.51 18.54 12.50
N LYS A 93 10.66 19.09 11.29
CA LYS A 93 11.97 19.21 10.63
C LYS A 93 12.88 20.05 11.53
N GLY A 94 13.95 19.44 12.04
CA GLY A 94 14.98 20.11 12.83
C GLY A 94 15.37 19.36 14.11
N ARG A 95 16.48 19.78 14.71
CA ARG A 95 16.93 19.30 16.03
C ARG A 95 15.82 19.59 17.07
N PRO A 96 15.49 18.65 17.97
CA PRO A 96 14.47 18.88 18.99
C PRO A 96 14.73 20.19 19.73
N ARG A 97 13.67 20.98 19.95
CA ARG A 97 13.75 22.35 20.49
C ARG A 97 14.39 22.40 21.89
N THR A 98 14.39 21.28 22.60
CA THR A 98 15.07 21.08 23.89
C THR A 98 16.59 21.16 23.79
N GLN A 99 17.17 20.96 22.60
CA GLN A 99 18.61 21.07 22.37
C GLN A 99 19.04 22.47 21.84
N ARG A 100 18.12 23.45 21.84
CA ARG A 100 18.38 24.87 21.57
C ARG A 100 18.40 25.73 22.84
N LEU A 101 18.73 25.14 23.99
CA LEU A 101 19.16 25.93 25.15
C LEU A 101 20.64 26.29 24.99
N THR A 102 20.99 27.01 23.92
CA THR A 102 22.23 27.77 23.92
C THR A 102 21.96 29.01 24.75
N GLY A 103 22.49 29.07 25.98
CA GLY A 103 22.39 30.25 26.83
C GLY A 103 23.01 31.46 26.14
N ALA A 104 22.73 32.68 26.63
CA ALA A 104 23.18 33.93 26.02
C ALA A 104 24.72 34.06 25.82
N LEU A 105 25.51 33.16 26.41
CA LEU A 105 26.97 33.07 26.28
C LEU A 105 27.48 32.07 25.22
N GLU A 106 26.64 31.16 24.72
CA GLU A 106 27.02 30.29 23.60
C GLU A 106 26.85 31.08 22.30
N GLY A 107 27.98 31.51 21.73
CA GLY A 107 28.03 32.32 20.53
C GLY A 107 27.30 31.72 19.32
N ARG A 108 27.21 32.50 18.24
CA ARG A 108 26.58 32.08 16.97
C ARG A 108 27.07 30.67 16.60
N PRO A 109 26.19 29.72 16.25
CA PRO A 109 26.61 28.38 15.84
C PRO A 109 27.55 28.51 14.64
N SER A 110 28.84 28.36 14.91
CA SER A 110 29.89 28.27 13.91
C SER A 110 29.92 26.81 13.45
N GLY A 111 29.61 26.58 12.17
CA GLY A 111 29.70 25.24 11.58
C GLY A 111 28.37 24.66 11.14
N GLY A 112 27.76 25.27 10.14
CA GLY A 112 26.77 24.65 9.26
C GLY A 112 27.30 24.57 7.83
N GLY A 113 28.57 24.18 7.65
CA GLY A 113 29.13 23.93 6.34
C GLY A 113 28.45 22.71 5.73
N GLY A 114 27.63 22.93 4.71
CA GLY A 114 27.10 21.84 3.89
C GLY A 114 28.26 20.95 3.43
N THR A 115 28.09 19.64 3.54
CA THR A 115 29.05 18.66 3.07
C THR A 115 29.48 19.02 1.65
N GLN A 116 30.76 19.35 1.47
CA GLN A 116 31.34 19.41 0.13
C GLN A 116 31.22 18.00 -0.45
N THR A 117 30.22 17.78 -1.29
CA THR A 117 30.18 16.63 -2.18
C THR A 117 31.49 16.63 -2.93
N LYS A 118 32.34 15.64 -2.60
CA LYS A 118 33.64 15.42 -3.24
C LYS A 118 33.45 15.61 -4.74
N LYS A 119 34.18 16.59 -5.27
CA LYS A 119 34.47 16.78 -6.68
C LYS A 119 35.07 15.45 -7.17
N ARG A 120 34.23 14.53 -7.65
CA ARG A 120 34.69 13.40 -8.44
C ARG A 120 35.33 14.04 -9.67
N ARG A 121 36.67 14.09 -9.70
CA ARG A 121 37.38 14.16 -10.97
C ARG A 121 36.87 12.98 -11.79
N MET A 122 36.09 13.28 -12.82
CA MET A 122 35.85 12.35 -13.92
C MET A 122 37.16 12.29 -14.70
N GLU A 123 38.10 11.52 -14.19
CA GLU A 123 39.14 10.92 -15.01
C GLU A 123 38.70 9.47 -15.15
N ASP A 124 38.44 9.14 -16.40
CA ASP A 124 38.24 7.84 -17.02
C ASP A 124 36.90 7.10 -16.80
N SER A 125 36.25 6.97 -17.94
CA SER A 125 34.93 6.39 -18.17
C SER A 125 35.03 4.87 -18.15
N GLU A 126 34.78 4.25 -17.00
CA GLU A 126 34.41 2.84 -16.99
C GLU A 126 32.89 2.69 -17.02
N ASN A 127 32.42 1.96 -18.05
CA ASN A 127 31.04 1.47 -18.16
C ASN A 127 30.72 0.65 -16.92
N ILE A 128 29.68 1.04 -16.18
CA ILE A 128 29.16 0.20 -15.10
C ILE A 128 28.16 -0.76 -15.75
N GLU A 129 28.59 -1.98 -16.04
CA GLU A 129 27.70 -3.08 -16.40
C GLU A 129 26.95 -3.56 -15.16
N LEU A 130 25.75 -3.02 -14.94
CA LEU A 130 24.73 -3.74 -14.19
C LEU A 130 23.63 -4.16 -15.16
N ASN A 131 23.47 -5.48 -15.31
CA ASN A 131 22.33 -6.13 -15.95
C ASN A 131 22.07 -5.78 -17.44
N GLY A 132 23.12 -5.69 -18.27
CA GLY A 132 22.96 -5.67 -19.74
C GLY A 132 22.27 -4.44 -20.33
N ILE A 133 21.97 -3.42 -19.52
CA ILE A 133 21.42 -2.14 -19.98
C ILE A 133 22.53 -1.10 -19.91
N THR A 134 23.10 -0.73 -21.06
CA THR A 134 24.11 0.33 -21.15
C THR A 134 23.44 1.69 -20.94
N HIS A 135 23.31 2.12 -19.69
CA HIS A 135 22.91 3.49 -19.39
C HIS A 135 24.04 4.44 -19.74
N LYS A 136 24.03 4.96 -20.97
CA LYS A 136 24.83 6.14 -21.32
C LYS A 136 24.47 7.23 -20.30
N LYS A 137 25.41 7.60 -19.42
CA LYS A 137 25.25 8.76 -18.53
C LYS A 137 24.90 9.94 -19.44
N SER A 138 23.66 10.42 -19.34
CA SER A 138 23.18 11.50 -20.20
C SER A 138 23.97 12.77 -19.86
N CYS A 139 24.93 13.12 -20.71
CA CYS A 139 25.58 14.41 -20.64
C CYS A 139 24.50 15.49 -20.73
N ARG A 140 24.54 16.46 -19.81
CA ARG A 140 23.56 17.56 -19.80
C ARG A 140 23.66 18.32 -21.12
N ARG A 141 22.53 18.45 -21.82
CA ARG A 141 22.38 19.24 -23.04
C ARG A 141 22.02 20.68 -22.71
N CYS A 142 22.53 21.62 -23.48
CA CYS A 142 22.18 23.02 -23.36
C CYS A 142 20.68 23.22 -23.68
N GLY A 143 19.94 23.90 -22.78
CA GLY A 143 18.51 24.17 -22.99
C GLY A 143 18.20 25.23 -24.06
N LEU A 144 19.19 25.92 -24.62
CA LEU A 144 19.00 26.87 -25.72
C LEU A 144 19.29 26.25 -27.09
N CYS A 145 20.38 25.51 -27.23
CA CYS A 145 20.82 24.98 -28.52
C CYS A 145 20.86 23.44 -28.61
N GLY A 146 20.57 22.74 -27.50
CA GLY A 146 20.54 21.28 -27.45
C GLY A 146 21.90 20.57 -27.47
N LYS A 147 23.02 21.28 -27.65
CA LYS A 147 24.37 20.68 -27.73
C LYS A 147 24.92 20.31 -26.35
N GLU A 148 25.75 19.28 -26.30
CA GLU A 148 26.42 18.80 -25.07
C GLU A 148 27.72 19.57 -24.81
N GLY A 149 28.22 19.53 -23.57
CA GLY A 149 29.49 20.17 -23.17
C GLY A 149 29.35 21.55 -22.52
N TYR A 150 28.18 22.19 -22.61
CA TYR A 150 27.89 23.46 -21.94
C TYR A 150 26.42 23.57 -21.53
N ASN A 151 26.11 24.48 -20.62
CA ASN A 151 24.74 24.71 -20.15
C ASN A 151 24.14 25.96 -20.82
N ARG A 152 22.85 26.23 -20.53
CA ARG A 152 22.14 27.40 -21.07
C ARG A 152 22.84 28.74 -20.75
N ALA A 153 23.47 28.85 -19.58
CA ALA A 153 24.11 30.07 -19.07
C ALA A 153 25.50 30.33 -19.69
N THR A 154 26.10 29.33 -20.31
CA THR A 154 27.39 29.44 -21.02
C THR A 154 27.20 29.13 -22.51
N CYS A 155 25.98 29.29 -23.02
CA CYS A 155 25.68 29.01 -24.42
C CYS A 155 26.23 30.15 -25.28
N PRO A 156 26.99 29.87 -26.35
CA PRO A 156 27.50 30.92 -27.25
C PRO A 156 26.36 31.67 -27.98
N LEU A 157 25.15 31.13 -27.99
CA LEU A 157 23.96 31.78 -28.55
C LEU A 157 23.23 32.67 -27.53
N GLN A 158 23.71 32.79 -26.30
CA GLN A 158 23.06 33.64 -25.27
C GLN A 158 23.44 35.12 -25.40
N SER A 159 24.51 35.44 -26.14
CA SER A 159 25.03 36.80 -26.32
C SER A 159 24.73 37.41 -27.71
N LEU A 160 23.79 36.81 -28.45
CA LEU A 160 23.24 37.34 -29.70
C LEU A 160 21.77 37.70 -29.46
#